data_AF-A0A1F8M6C9-F1
#
_entry.id   AF-A0A1F8M6C9-F1
#
_cell.length_a   1.000
_cell.length_b   1.000
_cell.length_c   1.000
_cell.angle_alpha   90.00
_cell.angle_beta   90.00
_cell.angle_gamma   90.00
#
_symmetry.space_group_name_H-M   'P 1'
#
loop_
_entity.id
_entity.type
_entity.pdbx_description
1 polymer ?
#
loop_
_entity_poly.entity_id
_entity_poly.type
_entity_poly.pdbx_seq_one_letter_code
_entity_poly.pdbx_strand_id
1 'polypeptide(L)'
;MMMFGWLIMLVVIGLPIFLVVLLVIAATGFLPNLAHSESPFQNQSPAYQPAMNSRLAGATATRYCSHCGTGLQSEWTHCPQCGAPIQ
;
A
#
# COMPACT_ATOMS: atom_id res chain seq x y z
N MET A 1 3.95 -32.49 29.02
CA MET A 1 2.80 -32.42 28.11
C MET A 1 1.96 -31.13 28.21
N MET A 2 2.02 -30.33 29.28
CA MET A 2 1.13 -29.15 29.46
C MET A 2 1.55 -27.88 28.68
N MET A 3 2.82 -27.77 28.28
CA MET A 3 3.34 -26.59 27.58
C MET A 3 2.87 -26.50 26.11
N PHE A 4 2.62 -27.64 25.48
CA PHE A 4 2.19 -27.70 24.07
C PHE A 4 0.76 -27.18 23.87
N GLY A 5 -0.14 -27.39 24.84
CA GLY A 5 -1.51 -26.88 24.78
C GLY A 5 -1.57 -25.36 24.80
N TRP A 6 -0.73 -24.71 25.62
CA TRP A 6 -0.64 -23.25 25.69
C TRP A 6 -0.09 -22.64 24.40
N LEU A 7 0.92 -23.27 23.80
CA LEU A 7 1.47 -22.84 22.51
C LEU A 7 0.44 -22.94 21.39
N ILE A 8 -0.32 -24.04 21.31
CA ILE A 8 -1.39 -24.19 20.30
C ILE A 8 -2.45 -23.09 20.49
N MET A 9 -2.83 -22.78 21.73
CA MET A 9 -3.84 -21.77 22.04
C MET A 9 -3.37 -20.35 21.66
N LEU A 10 -2.10 -20.02 21.93
CA LEU A 10 -1.49 -18.77 21.47
C LEU A 10 -1.33 -18.69 19.96
N VAL A 11 -1.03 -19.79 19.28
CA VAL A 11 -0.95 -19.79 17.81
C VAL A 11 -2.32 -19.55 17.20
N VAL A 12 -3.38 -20.19 17.71
CA VAL A 12 -4.74 -20.00 17.19
C VAL A 12 -5.25 -18.56 17.38
N ILE A 13 -4.89 -17.88 18.47
CA ILE A 13 -5.27 -16.48 18.72
C ILE A 13 -4.29 -15.50 18.08
N GLY A 14 -3.00 -15.79 18.14
CA GLY A 14 -1.94 -14.91 17.65
C GLY A 14 -1.86 -14.88 16.14
N LEU A 15 -2.09 -16.00 15.45
CA LEU A 15 -2.07 -16.09 13.99
C LEU A 15 -3.06 -15.13 13.30
N PRO A 16 -4.36 -15.06 13.66
CA PRO A 16 -5.27 -14.12 13.02
C PRO A 16 -4.90 -12.66 13.33
N ILE A 17 -4.45 -12.36 14.55
CA ILE A 17 -4.02 -11.00 14.91
C ILE A 17 -2.78 -10.60 14.08
N PHE A 18 -1.81 -11.50 13.97
CA PHE A 18 -0.60 -11.28 13.19
C PHE A 18 -0.91 -11.09 11.70
N LEU A 19 -1.81 -11.89 11.13
CA LEU A 19 -2.24 -11.73 9.74
C LEU A 19 -2.90 -10.38 9.48
N VAL A 20 -3.77 -9.93 10.39
CA VAL A 20 -4.42 -8.62 10.26
C VAL A 20 -3.39 -7.49 10.36
N VAL A 21 -2.47 -7.55 11.32
CA VAL A 21 -1.40 -6.55 11.44
C VAL A 21 -0.52 -6.52 10.19
N LEU A 22 -0.12 -7.68 9.68
CA LEU A 22 0.68 -7.79 8.46
C LEU A 22 -0.07 -7.25 7.23
N LEU A 23 -1.37 -7.53 7.13
CA LEU A 23 -2.22 -7.02 6.05
C LEU A 23 -2.38 -5.49 6.12
N VAL A 24 -2.54 -4.92 7.32
CA VAL A 24 -2.58 -3.47 7.52
C VAL A 24 -1.26 -2.84 7.10
N ILE A 25 -0.12 -3.38 7.55
CA ILE A 25 1.21 -2.88 7.17
C ILE A 25 1.43 -2.95 5.65
N ALA A 26 1.03 -4.05 5.01
CA ALA A 26 1.12 -4.21 3.56
C ALA A 26 0.25 -3.19 2.83
N ALA A 27 -0.98 -2.96 3.30
CA ALA A 27 -1.91 -2.00 2.72
C ALA A 27 -1.46 -0.54 2.93
N THR A 28 -0.83 -0.21 4.07
CA THR A 28 -0.42 1.16 4.39
C THR A 28 0.99 1.52 3.94
N GLY A 29 1.89 0.55 3.66
CA GLY A 29 3.32 0.89 3.57
C GLY A 29 4.25 0.02 2.72
N PHE A 30 3.81 -1.00 1.98
CA PHE A 30 4.78 -1.96 1.38
C PHE A 30 4.57 -2.32 -0.10
N LEU A 31 4.12 -1.38 -0.92
CA LEU A 31 3.99 -1.55 -2.38
C LEU A 31 4.92 -0.72 -3.31
N PRO A 32 5.91 0.09 -2.88
CA PRO A 32 6.76 0.78 -3.85
C PRO A 32 7.94 -0.03 -4.40
N ASN A 33 8.19 -1.29 -4.01
CA ASN A 33 9.43 -1.98 -4.41
C ASN A 33 9.37 -3.47 -4.79
N LEU A 34 8.20 -4.14 -4.74
CA LEU A 34 8.07 -5.54 -5.18
C LEU A 34 7.58 -5.71 -6.63
N ALA A 35 7.29 -4.60 -7.33
CA ALA A 35 6.98 -4.59 -8.76
C ALA A 35 8.24 -4.60 -9.65
N HIS A 36 9.41 -4.93 -9.09
CA HIS A 36 10.67 -5.08 -9.83
C HIS A 36 11.25 -6.48 -9.67
N SER A 37 10.41 -7.49 -9.91
CA SER A 37 10.87 -8.85 -10.14
C SER A 37 10.37 -9.31 -11.51
N GLU A 38 11.26 -9.11 -12.48
CA GLU A 38 11.60 -10.07 -13.54
C GLU A 38 10.45 -10.84 -14.21
N SER A 39 9.90 -10.24 -15.29
CA SER A 39 9.51 -11.03 -16.46
C SER A 39 10.53 -10.77 -17.57
N PRO A 40 11.43 -11.73 -17.90
CA PRO A 40 12.31 -11.64 -19.05
C PRO A 40 11.52 -12.00 -20.31
N PHE A 41 10.72 -11.06 -20.79
CA PHE A 41 10.36 -11.01 -22.21
C PHE A 41 10.74 -9.63 -22.73
N GLN A 42 12.05 -9.39 -22.82
CA GLN A 42 12.62 -8.27 -23.55
C GLN A 42 12.37 -8.48 -25.05
N ASN A 43 11.18 -8.13 -25.50
CA ASN A 43 10.94 -7.79 -26.89
C ASN A 43 11.46 -6.36 -27.10
N GLN A 44 12.77 -6.22 -27.32
CA GLN A 44 13.40 -4.96 -27.70
C GLN A 44 12.94 -4.59 -29.11
N SER A 45 11.92 -3.75 -29.21
CA SER A 45 11.66 -2.96 -30.41
C SER A 45 12.15 -1.52 -30.18
N PRO A 46 13.11 -1.01 -30.96
CA PRO A 46 13.62 0.34 -30.81
C PRO A 46 12.68 1.33 -31.50
N ALA A 47 11.88 2.06 -30.73
CA ALA A 47 11.15 3.22 -31.23
C ALA A 47 10.95 4.27 -30.13
N TYR A 48 11.78 5.32 -30.18
CA TYR A 48 11.47 6.72 -29.86
C TYR A 48 10.47 6.99 -28.71
N GLN A 49 10.97 7.34 -27.50
CA GLN A 49 10.15 7.99 -26.49
C GLN A 49 10.44 9.50 -26.45
N PRO A 50 9.48 10.36 -26.83
CA PRO A 50 9.62 11.80 -26.69
C PRO A 50 9.55 12.18 -25.21
N ALA A 51 10.41 13.10 -24.80
CA ALA A 51 10.38 13.71 -23.48
C ALA A 51 9.05 14.44 -23.26
N MET A 52 8.07 13.78 -22.64
CA MET A 52 6.89 14.43 -22.08
C MET A 52 6.85 14.23 -20.57
N ASN A 53 7.44 15.23 -19.90
CA ASN A 53 6.96 15.79 -18.64
C ASN A 53 6.52 14.79 -17.56
N SER A 54 7.50 14.32 -16.78
CA SER A 54 7.30 13.86 -15.39
C SER A 54 6.91 15.00 -14.43
N ARG A 55 6.11 15.98 -14.87
CA ARG A 55 5.52 17.03 -14.02
C ARG A 55 4.33 16.52 -13.20
N LEU A 56 4.34 15.24 -12.84
CA LEU A 56 3.34 14.63 -11.97
C LEU A 56 3.98 13.67 -10.96
N ALA A 57 5.27 13.82 -10.68
CA ALA A 57 5.98 13.13 -9.60
C ALA A 57 6.18 14.04 -8.38
N GLY A 58 5.18 14.89 -8.09
CA GLY A 58 5.31 15.93 -7.07
C GLY A 58 3.99 16.54 -6.65
N ALA A 59 2.88 15.78 -6.70
CA ALA A 59 1.70 16.15 -5.94
C ALA A 59 2.00 15.87 -4.45
N THR A 60 2.73 16.77 -3.82
CA THR A 60 2.89 16.79 -2.37
C THR A 60 1.49 16.87 -1.77
N ALA A 61 1.05 15.79 -1.14
CA ALA A 61 -0.23 15.72 -0.47
C ALA A 61 -0.36 16.91 0.49
N THR A 62 -1.20 17.87 0.13
CA THR A 62 -1.37 19.11 0.89
C THR A 62 -2.27 18.87 2.11
N ARG A 63 -3.05 17.79 2.10
CA ARG A 63 -3.97 17.40 3.18
C ARG A 63 -3.89 15.91 3.43
N TYR A 64 -4.31 15.49 4.60
CA TYR A 64 -4.43 14.08 4.97
C TYR A 64 -5.85 13.81 5.42
N CYS A 65 -6.40 12.65 5.06
CA CYS A 65 -7.74 12.28 5.51
C CYS A 65 -7.74 12.02 7.03
N SER A 66 -8.68 12.62 7.76
CA SER A 66 -8.84 12.41 9.21
C SER A 66 -9.29 11.00 9.58
N HIS A 67 -9.90 10.27 8.64
CA HIS A 67 -10.43 8.92 8.88
C HIS A 67 -9.44 7.81 8.53
N CYS A 68 -8.58 8.00 7.52
CA CYS A 68 -7.65 6.95 7.06
C CYS A 68 -6.19 7.39 6.93
N GLY A 69 -5.87 8.67 7.13
CA GLY A 69 -4.51 9.20 7.07
C GLY A 69 -3.89 9.24 5.67
N THR A 70 -4.61 8.85 4.62
CA THR A 70 -4.13 8.92 3.24
C THR A 70 -3.83 10.38 2.85
N GLY A 71 -2.72 10.59 2.15
CA GLY A 71 -2.39 11.88 1.55
C GLY A 71 -3.35 12.21 0.42
N LEU A 72 -4.07 13.32 0.55
CA LEU A 72 -5.04 13.81 -0.42
C LEU A 72 -4.53 15.09 -1.10
N GLN A 73 -4.91 15.21 -2.37
CA GLN A 73 -4.76 16.45 -3.11
C GLN A 73 -5.76 17.51 -2.61
N SER A 74 -5.41 18.77 -2.77
CA SER A 74 -6.22 19.90 -2.29
C SER A 74 -7.56 20.04 -3.02
N GLU A 75 -7.66 19.55 -4.26
CA GLU A 75 -8.90 19.60 -5.05
C GLU A 75 -9.89 18.46 -4.81
N TRP A 76 -9.60 17.52 -3.91
CA TRP A 76 -10.53 16.42 -3.64
C TRP A 76 -11.63 16.84 -2.66
N THR A 77 -12.78 16.17 -2.70
CA THR A 77 -13.90 16.39 -1.75
C THR A 77 -14.21 15.13 -0.94
N HIS A 78 -13.80 13.97 -1.44
CA HIS A 78 -13.95 12.68 -0.80
C HIS A 78 -12.66 11.90 -0.90
N CYS A 79 -12.36 11.10 0.11
CA CYS A 79 -11.20 10.23 0.08
C CYS A 79 -11.44 9.03 -0.85
N PRO A 80 -10.58 8.75 -1.84
CA PRO A 80 -10.73 7.58 -2.72
C PRO A 80 -10.31 6.26 -2.06
N GLN A 81 -9.82 6.31 -0.81
CA GLN A 81 -9.48 5.10 -0.05
C GLN A 81 -10.58 4.68 0.92
N CYS A 82 -11.23 5.63 1.58
CA CYS A 82 -12.27 5.32 2.58
C CYS A 82 -13.67 5.83 2.22
N GLY A 83 -13.81 6.65 1.16
CA GLY A 83 -15.09 7.24 0.76
C GLY A 83 -15.61 8.35 1.68
N ALA A 84 -14.91 8.62 2.80
CA ALA A 84 -15.31 9.67 3.74
C ALA A 84 -15.12 11.07 3.12
N PRO A 85 -16.02 12.03 3.44
CA PRO A 85 -15.84 13.42 3.03
C PRO A 85 -14.60 14.00 3.73
N ILE A 86 -13.79 14.77 2.99
CA ILE A 86 -12.67 15.49 3.61
C ILE A 86 -13.13 16.82 4.17
N GLN A 87 -12.66 17.11 5.39
CA GLN A 87 -12.98 18.28 6.20
C GLN A 87 -11.69 19.03 6.50
#